data_AF-A0A935XAR8-F1
#
_entry.id   AF-A0A935XAR8-F1
#
_cell.length_a   1.000
_cell.length_b   1.000
_cell.length_c   1.000
_cell.angle_alpha   90.00
_cell.angle_beta   90.00
_cell.angle_gamma   90.00
#
_symmetry.space_group_name_H-M   'P 1'
#
loop_
_entity.id
_entity.type
_entity.pdbx_description
1 polymer ?
#
loop_
_entity_poly.entity_id
_entity_poly.type
_entity_poly.pdbx_seq_one_letter_code
_entity_poly.pdbx_strand_id
1 'polypeptide(L)'
;MYQPTRQLRGFAKVALAPGEEKTVTLTLTRRDFAYWDVRIHDWAVQSGTFEVHVGGSSRDLPLHVALDVTARHVVYPKLTRDSLLKSFQETPGGKVVFDEILHTALAGIGLAGELTGTPEEIEAKEKSRAMITVFIQEMQAWKLVAASRGAITEEGLQTMLDRANAAVTPGGERRRISSRFPRKAARTLLVRSRRLDSPIERIEHLENLPLRAFVHSVRDCASHHHRDCEFLLCLQGQVVSTRPPDETRLGPDDLFFVHPHELHLTRWSSGTNLLAVLQTDAAFAARLDPDFMRRQFALNEFVRRSPTDPRVQTIRTLLAEILWELRLRRPGYRLMAEASVLRLLGHMVRDVPSKLGPPPPPLAKDESDELSASASSASSRISRRTAPNR
;
A
#
# COMPACT_ATOMS: atom_id res chain seq x y z
N MET A 1 9.63 -8.45 -2.21
CA MET A 1 8.66 -8.64 -1.11
C MET A 1 7.91 -7.33 -0.95
N TYR A 2 6.59 -7.35 -1.04
CA TYR A 2 5.77 -6.14 -0.86
C TYR A 2 5.27 -6.15 0.59
N GLN A 3 5.67 -5.16 1.39
CA GLN A 3 5.10 -4.92 2.71
C GLN A 3 4.63 -3.47 2.77
N PRO A 4 3.52 -3.20 3.50
CA PRO A 4 3.17 -1.84 3.87
C PRO A 4 4.33 -1.16 4.59
N THR A 5 4.55 0.13 4.31
CA THR A 5 5.61 0.93 4.95
C THR A 5 5.55 0.88 6.48
N ARG A 6 4.35 0.75 7.06
CA ARG A 6 4.11 0.54 8.50
C ARG A 6 2.90 -0.37 8.70
N GLN A 7 2.87 -1.09 9.82
CA GLN A 7 1.74 -1.95 10.21
C GLN A 7 1.40 -1.71 11.68
N LEU A 8 0.11 -1.62 12.02
CA LEU A 8 -0.34 -1.50 13.40
C LEU A 8 -0.09 -2.82 14.14
N ARG A 9 0.67 -2.78 15.23
CA ARG A 9 1.00 -3.96 16.05
C ARG A 9 0.37 -3.98 17.44
N GLY A 10 -0.21 -2.88 17.89
CA GLY A 10 -0.94 -2.81 19.14
C GLY A 10 -1.65 -1.48 19.30
N PHE A 11 -2.75 -1.48 20.04
CA PHE A 11 -3.47 -0.27 20.44
C PHE A 11 -4.06 -0.45 21.84
N ALA A 12 -4.31 0.65 22.54
CA ALA A 12 -5.06 0.65 23.77
C ALA A 12 -6.03 1.83 23.78
N LYS A 13 -7.27 1.59 24.19
CA LYS A 13 -8.26 2.64 24.40
C LYS A 13 -8.25 3.03 25.88
N VAL A 14 -8.06 4.32 26.15
CA VAL A 14 -7.95 4.84 27.51
C VAL A 14 -8.90 6.01 27.68
N ALA A 15 -9.76 5.95 28.70
CA ALA A 15 -10.56 7.09 29.11
C ALA A 15 -9.75 8.00 30.04
N LEU A 16 -9.78 9.31 29.78
CA LEU A 16 -9.10 10.33 30.56
C LEU A 16 -10.08 11.47 30.87
N ALA A 17 -10.11 11.91 32.12
CA ALA A 17 -10.71 13.18 32.49
C ALA A 17 -9.83 14.36 31.99
N PRO A 18 -10.38 15.58 31.90
CA PRO A 18 -9.58 16.76 31.56
C PRO A 18 -8.36 16.91 32.48
N GLY A 19 -7.15 16.91 31.89
CA GLY A 19 -5.89 17.01 32.64
C GLY A 19 -5.38 15.69 33.24
N GLU A 20 -6.08 14.58 33.07
CA GLU A 20 -5.62 13.26 33.53
C GLU A 20 -4.55 12.69 32.59
N GLU A 21 -3.53 12.05 33.16
CA GLU A 21 -2.51 11.29 32.44
C GLU A 21 -2.56 9.81 32.86
N LYS A 22 -2.41 8.90 31.89
CA LYS A 22 -2.31 7.45 32.15
C LYS A 22 -1.17 6.83 31.34
N THR A 23 -0.47 5.89 31.97
CA THR A 23 0.57 5.08 31.30
C THR A 23 -0.05 3.86 30.63
N VAL A 24 0.29 3.66 29.35
CA VAL A 24 -0.11 2.49 28.56
C VAL A 24 1.10 1.61 28.30
N THR A 25 0.93 0.28 28.45
CA THR A 25 1.94 -0.71 28.07
C THR A 25 1.43 -1.54 26.90
N LEU A 26 2.14 -1.49 25.77
CA LEU A 26 1.90 -2.35 24.60
C LEU A 26 3.04 -3.34 24.48
N THR A 27 2.73 -4.63 24.35
CA THR A 27 3.73 -5.69 24.25
C THR A 27 3.87 -6.12 22.79
N LEU A 28 5.09 -6.04 22.25
CA LEU A 28 5.43 -6.59 20.94
C LEU A 28 6.06 -7.97 21.09
N THR A 29 5.56 -8.92 20.31
CA THR A 29 6.02 -10.30 20.24
C THR A 29 6.79 -10.54 18.95
N ARG A 30 7.46 -11.70 18.83
CA ARG A 30 8.12 -12.11 17.57
C ARG A 30 7.17 -12.04 16.35
N ARG A 31 5.88 -12.32 16.57
CA ARG A 31 4.87 -12.32 15.52
C ARG A 31 4.63 -10.93 14.92
N ASP A 32 4.88 -9.89 15.69
CA ASP A 32 4.73 -8.50 15.28
C ASP A 32 5.84 -8.02 14.35
N PHE A 33 6.87 -8.83 14.17
CA PHE A 33 7.95 -8.60 13.22
C PHE A 33 7.98 -9.66 12.11
N ALA A 34 6.99 -10.57 12.10
CA ALA A 34 6.92 -11.65 11.14
C ALA A 34 6.07 -11.27 9.92
N TYR A 35 6.44 -11.84 8.78
CA TYR A 35 5.67 -11.83 7.54
C TYR A 35 5.42 -13.28 7.09
N TRP A 36 4.36 -13.48 6.31
CA TRP A 36 4.11 -14.78 5.68
C TRP A 36 5.03 -14.94 4.47
N ASP A 37 5.90 -15.95 4.50
CA ASP A 37 6.73 -16.29 3.35
C ASP A 37 6.05 -17.42 2.57
N VAL A 38 5.52 -17.07 1.39
CA VAL A 38 4.85 -18.01 0.50
C VAL A 38 5.75 -19.16 0.04
N ARG A 39 7.07 -18.98 0.06
CA ARG A 39 8.05 -19.97 -0.42
C ARG A 39 8.23 -21.11 0.58
N ILE A 40 7.96 -20.85 1.86
CA ILE A 40 8.16 -21.80 2.95
C ILE A 40 6.84 -22.19 3.62
N HIS A 41 5.73 -21.56 3.18
CA HIS A 41 4.39 -21.73 3.74
C HIS A 41 4.35 -21.56 5.27
N ASP A 42 5.15 -20.61 5.79
CA ASP A 42 5.21 -20.31 7.22
C ASP A 42 5.63 -18.83 7.45
N TRP A 43 5.61 -18.43 8.71
CA TRP A 43 5.99 -17.10 9.16
C TRP A 43 7.49 -16.97 9.34
N ALA A 44 8.08 -16.08 8.56
CA ALA A 44 9.47 -15.69 8.67
C ALA A 44 9.60 -14.34 9.39
N VAL A 45 10.72 -14.14 10.09
CA VAL A 45 11.11 -12.84 10.63
C VAL A 45 12.36 -12.41 9.87
N GLN A 46 12.41 -11.17 9.41
CA GLN A 46 13.62 -10.63 8.81
C GLN A 46 14.52 -10.08 9.92
N SER A 47 15.81 -10.42 9.89
CA SER A 47 16.78 -9.74 10.73
C SER A 47 16.98 -8.31 10.23
N GLY A 48 17.02 -7.34 11.13
CA GLY A 48 17.24 -5.95 10.78
C GLY A 48 16.72 -5.00 11.85
N THR A 49 16.91 -3.71 11.60
CA THR A 49 16.40 -2.63 12.45
C THR A 49 14.97 -2.31 12.03
N PHE A 50 14.05 -2.36 13.00
CA PHE A 50 12.66 -1.97 12.83
C PHE A 50 12.39 -0.67 13.56
N GLU A 51 11.71 0.28 12.92
CA GLU A 51 11.19 1.46 13.60
C GLU A 51 9.81 1.16 14.17
N VAL A 52 9.68 1.23 15.49
CA VAL A 52 8.39 1.20 16.17
C VAL A 52 7.93 2.62 16.38
N HIS A 53 6.80 2.96 15.78
CA HIS A 53 6.17 4.26 15.94
C HIS A 53 4.98 4.17 16.89
N VAL A 54 4.78 5.20 17.72
CA VAL A 54 3.63 5.32 18.62
C VAL A 54 3.02 6.70 18.46
N GLY A 55 1.69 6.74 18.37
CA GLY A 55 0.94 7.98 18.22
C GLY A 55 -0.56 7.77 18.22
N GLY A 56 -1.30 8.87 18.07
CA GLY A 56 -2.76 8.85 18.03
C GLY A 56 -3.32 8.38 16.69
N SER A 57 -2.53 8.40 15.63
CA SER A 57 -2.92 7.99 14.28
C SER A 57 -1.75 7.42 13.49
N SER A 58 -2.00 6.77 12.36
CA SER A 58 -0.94 6.25 11.48
C SER A 58 -0.10 7.35 10.79
N ARG A 59 -0.55 8.61 10.86
CA ARG A 59 0.14 9.79 10.31
C ARG A 59 0.68 10.74 11.37
N ASP A 60 0.14 10.70 12.58
CA ASP A 60 0.65 11.44 13.74
C ASP A 60 1.30 10.46 14.72
N LEU A 61 2.61 10.32 14.56
CA LEU A 61 3.47 9.35 15.24
C LEU A 61 4.62 10.07 15.96
N PRO A 62 4.34 10.86 17.02
CA PRO A 62 5.32 11.72 17.68
C PRO A 62 6.45 10.94 18.35
N LEU A 63 6.24 9.64 18.59
CA LEU A 63 7.25 8.77 19.18
C LEU A 63 7.71 7.74 18.16
N HIS A 64 9.02 7.49 18.14
CA HIS A 64 9.61 6.41 17.39
C HIS A 64 10.79 5.82 18.16
N VAL A 65 11.03 4.53 17.99
CA VAL A 65 12.19 3.85 18.55
C VAL A 65 12.68 2.79 17.57
N ALA A 66 13.98 2.78 17.32
CA ALA A 66 14.63 1.72 16.56
C ALA A 66 14.82 0.47 17.46
N LEU A 67 14.46 -0.69 16.93
CA LEU A 67 14.65 -2.00 17.56
C LEU A 67 15.41 -2.92 16.62
N ASP A 68 16.55 -3.44 17.06
CA ASP A 68 17.27 -4.47 16.33
C ASP A 68 16.66 -5.84 16.60
N VAL A 69 16.11 -6.44 15.55
CA VAL A 69 15.49 -7.77 15.60
C VAL A 69 16.41 -8.75 14.90
N THR A 70 16.78 -9.83 15.58
CA THR A 70 17.56 -10.92 14.99
C THR A 70 16.66 -12.15 14.80
N ALA A 71 16.48 -12.56 13.55
CA ALA A 71 15.81 -13.79 13.20
C ALA A 71 16.70 -15.00 13.54
N ARG A 72 16.14 -16.00 14.23
CA ARG A 72 16.87 -17.24 14.58
C ARG A 72 16.89 -18.27 13.46
N HIS A 73 15.99 -18.14 12.48
CA HIS A 73 15.89 -19.04 11.33
C HIS A 73 15.61 -18.21 10.08
N VAL A 74 16.60 -18.14 9.20
CA VAL A 74 16.41 -17.65 7.82
C VAL A 74 16.14 -18.89 6.99
N VAL A 75 14.93 -18.99 6.43
CA VAL A 75 14.59 -20.09 5.53
C VAL A 75 14.85 -19.62 4.11
N TYR A 76 15.82 -20.26 3.47
CA TYR A 76 16.15 -19.97 2.09
C TYR A 76 15.27 -20.81 1.17
N PRO A 77 14.71 -20.23 0.09
CA PRO A 77 14.01 -21.03 -0.92
C PRO A 77 14.98 -22.04 -1.50
N LYS A 78 14.50 -23.27 -1.75
CA LYS A 78 15.31 -24.28 -2.45
C LYS A 78 15.72 -23.71 -3.81
N LEU A 79 17.02 -23.65 -4.08
CA LEU A 79 17.55 -23.25 -5.37
C LEU A 79 17.28 -24.37 -6.37
N THR A 80 16.75 -24.02 -7.54
CA THR A 80 16.38 -24.96 -8.61
C THR A 80 17.02 -24.53 -9.93
N ARG A 81 16.88 -25.36 -10.96
CA ARG A 81 17.39 -25.04 -12.31
C ARG A 81 16.79 -23.75 -12.90
N ASP A 82 15.59 -23.36 -12.46
CA ASP A 82 14.89 -22.15 -12.93
C ASP A 82 15.25 -20.89 -12.13
N SER A 83 15.96 -21.05 -11.01
CA SER A 83 16.42 -19.94 -10.17
C SER A 83 17.41 -19.07 -10.92
N LEU A 84 17.31 -17.75 -10.70
CA LEU A 84 18.32 -16.80 -11.17
C LEU A 84 19.61 -16.98 -10.36
N LEU A 85 20.77 -16.84 -11.01
CA LEU A 85 22.06 -16.99 -10.34
C LEU A 85 22.27 -15.93 -9.25
N LYS A 86 21.67 -14.74 -9.36
CA LYS A 86 21.69 -13.76 -8.26
C LYS A 86 21.07 -14.29 -6.96
N SER A 87 20.07 -15.17 -7.03
CA SER A 87 19.45 -15.76 -5.84
C SER A 87 20.38 -16.71 -5.09
N PHE A 88 21.44 -17.22 -5.73
CA PHE A 88 22.43 -18.07 -5.08
C PHE A 88 23.21 -17.29 -4.02
N GLN A 89 23.44 -16.00 -4.25
CA GLN A 89 24.15 -15.09 -3.34
C GLN A 89 23.40 -14.88 -1.99
N GLU A 90 22.10 -15.19 -1.93
CA GLU A 90 21.29 -15.04 -0.72
C GLU A 90 21.60 -16.12 0.32
N THR A 91 22.21 -17.24 -0.07
CA THR A 91 22.50 -18.39 0.81
C THR A 91 24.01 -18.58 0.99
N PRO A 92 24.50 -19.04 2.17
CA PRO A 92 25.93 -19.30 2.35
C PRO A 92 26.51 -20.30 1.34
N GLY A 93 25.81 -21.43 1.13
CA GLY A 93 26.23 -22.46 0.17
C GLY A 93 26.12 -22.01 -1.29
N GLY A 94 25.03 -21.33 -1.64
CA GLY A 94 24.84 -20.76 -2.97
C GLY A 94 25.84 -19.66 -3.31
N LYS A 95 26.24 -18.81 -2.35
CA LYS A 95 27.24 -17.77 -2.58
C LYS A 95 28.57 -18.36 -3.03
N VAL A 96 29.02 -19.45 -2.40
CA VAL A 96 30.24 -20.16 -2.80
C VAL A 96 30.13 -20.66 -4.25
N VAL A 97 29.00 -21.29 -4.59
CA VAL A 97 28.74 -21.79 -5.96
C VAL A 97 28.68 -20.65 -6.98
N PHE A 98 28.06 -19.52 -6.64
CA PHE A 98 28.00 -18.33 -7.49
C PHE A 98 29.40 -17.76 -7.76
N ASP A 99 30.21 -17.63 -6.71
CA ASP A 99 31.57 -17.10 -6.81
C ASP A 99 32.44 -18.01 -7.71
N GLU A 100 32.28 -19.35 -7.61
CA GLU A 100 32.92 -20.33 -8.51
C GLU A 100 32.50 -20.13 -9.98
N ILE A 101 31.20 -19.97 -10.24
CA ILE A 101 30.66 -19.74 -11.60
C ILE A 101 31.20 -18.43 -12.18
N LEU A 102 31.13 -17.34 -11.41
CA LEU A 102 31.60 -16.03 -11.84
C LEU A 102 33.10 -16.04 -12.11
N HIS A 103 33.88 -16.62 -11.21
CA HIS A 103 35.33 -16.76 -11.38
C HIS A 103 35.67 -17.53 -12.65
N THR A 104 35.00 -18.66 -12.90
CA THR A 104 35.22 -19.50 -14.08
C THR A 104 34.89 -18.76 -15.38
N ALA A 105 33.76 -18.06 -15.42
CA ALA A 105 33.33 -17.28 -16.58
C ALA A 105 34.31 -16.12 -16.88
N LEU A 106 34.76 -15.39 -15.85
CA LEU A 106 35.74 -14.31 -16.00
C LEU A 106 37.13 -14.85 -16.40
N ALA A 107 37.53 -16.02 -15.89
CA ALA A 107 38.80 -16.64 -16.24
C ALA A 107 38.83 -17.05 -17.72
N GLY A 108 37.73 -17.58 -18.26
CA GLY A 108 37.61 -18.01 -19.65
C GLY A 108 37.79 -16.88 -20.69
N ILE A 109 37.73 -15.62 -20.24
CA ILE A 109 37.91 -14.42 -21.09
C ILE A 109 39.07 -13.53 -20.60
N GLY A 110 39.90 -14.02 -19.68
CA GLY A 110 41.07 -13.29 -19.19
C GLY A 110 40.77 -12.07 -18.32
N LEU A 111 39.59 -12.04 -17.67
CA LEU A 111 39.17 -10.96 -16.76
C LEU A 111 39.12 -11.39 -15.28
N ALA A 112 39.63 -12.58 -14.96
CA ALA A 112 39.81 -13.02 -13.58
C ALA A 112 41.10 -12.46 -12.98
N GLY A 113 41.09 -12.18 -11.67
CA GLY A 113 42.27 -11.72 -10.92
C GLY A 113 42.58 -10.23 -11.09
N GLU A 114 43.86 -9.89 -10.91
CA GLU A 114 44.37 -8.52 -10.98
C GLU A 114 44.44 -8.04 -12.43
N LEU A 115 43.85 -6.87 -12.70
CA LEU A 115 43.79 -6.30 -14.03
C LEU A 115 45.07 -5.51 -14.31
N THR A 116 45.80 -5.89 -15.35
CA THR A 116 47.02 -5.20 -15.79
C THR A 116 46.78 -4.44 -17.09
N GLY A 117 47.54 -3.36 -17.32
CA GLY A 117 47.45 -2.55 -18.53
C GLY A 117 47.63 -1.06 -18.24
N THR A 118 47.37 -0.23 -19.25
CA THR A 118 47.27 1.23 -19.06
C THR A 118 46.02 1.58 -18.24
N PRO A 119 45.91 2.79 -17.65
CA PRO A 119 44.72 3.20 -16.90
C PRO A 119 43.42 3.08 -17.71
N GLU A 120 43.43 3.42 -19.00
CA GLU A 120 42.28 3.30 -19.89
C GLU A 120 41.91 1.83 -20.17
N GLU A 121 42.91 0.96 -20.34
CA GLU A 121 42.69 -0.48 -20.51
C GLU A 121 42.13 -1.14 -19.25
N ILE A 122 42.61 -0.73 -18.08
CA ILE A 122 42.10 -1.20 -16.79
C ILE A 122 40.64 -0.78 -16.64
N GLU A 123 40.29 0.48 -16.91
CA GLU A 123 38.91 0.97 -16.85
C GLU A 123 37.98 0.20 -17.81
N ALA A 124 38.44 -0.06 -19.05
CA ALA A 124 37.68 -0.84 -20.02
C ALA A 124 37.46 -2.29 -19.57
N LYS A 125 38.48 -2.91 -18.97
CA LYS A 125 38.39 -4.27 -18.38
C LYS A 125 37.46 -4.30 -17.17
N GLU A 126 37.45 -3.27 -16.33
CA GLU A 126 36.52 -3.15 -15.20
C GLU A 126 35.07 -3.03 -15.66
N LYS A 127 34.79 -2.18 -16.65
CA LYS A 127 33.45 -2.04 -17.25
C LYS A 127 32.97 -3.37 -17.84
N SER A 128 33.85 -4.06 -18.56
CA SER A 128 33.56 -5.38 -19.14
C SER A 128 33.27 -6.41 -18.05
N ARG A 129 34.07 -6.45 -16.98
CA ARG A 129 33.87 -7.33 -15.82
C ARG A 129 32.53 -7.05 -15.12
N ALA A 130 32.17 -5.78 -14.93
CA ALA A 130 30.89 -5.39 -14.32
C ALA A 130 29.70 -5.81 -15.19
N MET A 131 29.79 -5.57 -16.51
CA MET A 131 28.74 -5.96 -17.47
C MET A 131 28.48 -7.48 -17.44
N ILE A 132 29.55 -8.28 -17.41
CA ILE A 132 29.46 -9.74 -17.38
C ILE A 132 28.91 -10.24 -16.05
N THR A 133 29.30 -9.60 -14.94
CA THR A 133 28.75 -9.92 -13.62
C THR A 133 27.23 -9.74 -13.59
N VAL A 134 26.72 -8.62 -14.12
CA VAL A 134 25.27 -8.36 -14.21
C VAL A 134 24.58 -9.37 -15.13
N PHE A 135 25.19 -9.69 -16.27
CA PHE A 135 24.65 -10.69 -17.19
C PHE A 135 24.50 -12.06 -16.53
N ILE A 136 25.52 -12.51 -15.80
CA ILE A 136 25.49 -13.78 -15.07
C ILE A 136 24.43 -13.74 -13.97
N GLN A 137 24.32 -12.64 -13.22
CA GLN A 137 23.32 -12.49 -12.16
C GLN A 137 21.87 -12.67 -12.65
N GLU A 138 21.55 -12.14 -13.84
CA GLU A 138 20.22 -12.23 -14.44
C GLU A 138 19.99 -13.53 -15.25
N MET A 139 20.99 -14.42 -15.29
CA MET A 139 20.88 -15.70 -15.96
C MET A 139 20.21 -16.76 -15.06
N GLN A 140 19.38 -17.62 -15.65
CA GLN A 140 18.84 -18.79 -14.96
C GLN A 140 19.88 -19.93 -14.91
N ALA A 141 19.89 -20.70 -13.83
CA ALA A 141 20.91 -21.73 -13.60
C ALA A 141 20.97 -22.79 -14.72
N TRP A 142 19.82 -23.21 -15.29
CA TRP A 142 19.79 -24.17 -16.39
C TRP A 142 20.57 -23.72 -17.64
N LYS A 143 20.71 -22.40 -17.86
CA LYS A 143 21.44 -21.86 -19.02
C LYS A 143 22.94 -22.11 -18.94
N LEU A 144 23.48 -22.45 -17.77
CA LEU A 144 24.90 -22.81 -17.61
C LEU A 144 25.27 -24.04 -18.42
N VAL A 145 24.38 -25.02 -18.53
CA VAL A 145 24.61 -26.23 -19.34
C VAL A 145 24.81 -25.85 -20.80
N ALA A 146 23.93 -25.00 -21.34
CA ALA A 146 24.03 -24.52 -22.72
C ALA A 146 25.23 -23.58 -22.95
N ALA A 147 25.47 -22.65 -22.02
CA ALA A 147 26.51 -21.62 -22.17
C ALA A 147 27.94 -22.19 -22.02
N SER A 148 28.10 -23.26 -21.25
CA SER A 148 29.40 -23.88 -20.97
C SER A 148 29.98 -24.72 -22.11
N ARG A 149 29.24 -24.91 -23.21
CA ARG A 149 29.65 -25.76 -24.35
C ARG A 149 30.08 -27.18 -23.92
N GLY A 150 29.38 -27.76 -22.96
CA GLY A 150 29.62 -29.11 -22.45
C GLY A 150 30.57 -29.19 -21.25
N ALA A 151 31.18 -28.08 -20.81
CA ALA A 151 31.98 -28.08 -19.58
C ALA A 151 31.14 -28.25 -18.31
N ILE A 152 29.86 -27.85 -18.33
CA ILE A 152 28.88 -28.12 -17.28
C ILE A 152 27.82 -29.06 -17.86
N THR A 153 27.79 -30.29 -17.35
CA THR A 153 26.76 -31.29 -17.68
C THR A 153 25.49 -31.07 -16.86
N GLU A 154 24.37 -31.71 -17.22
CA GLU A 154 23.15 -31.71 -16.39
C GLU A 154 23.42 -32.31 -14.99
N GLU A 155 24.24 -33.36 -14.90
CA GLU A 155 24.69 -33.92 -13.62
C GLU A 155 25.56 -32.93 -12.82
N GLY A 156 26.43 -32.18 -13.52
CA GLY A 156 27.24 -31.12 -12.92
C GLY A 156 26.38 -30.00 -12.34
N LEU A 157 25.36 -29.56 -13.09
CA LEU A 157 24.39 -28.57 -12.60
C LEU A 157 23.62 -29.08 -11.37
N GLN A 158 23.17 -30.34 -11.39
CA GLN A 158 22.49 -30.93 -10.24
C GLN A 158 23.39 -30.98 -9.01
N THR A 159 24.66 -31.37 -9.19
CA THR A 159 25.67 -31.37 -8.11
C THR A 159 25.88 -29.97 -7.53
N MET A 160 25.94 -28.94 -8.38
CA MET A 160 26.02 -27.54 -7.94
C MET A 160 24.78 -27.12 -7.13
N LEU A 161 23.58 -27.50 -7.56
CA LEU A 161 22.34 -27.22 -6.84
C LEU A 161 22.30 -27.94 -5.49
N ASP A 162 22.76 -29.19 -5.42
CA ASP A 162 22.80 -29.95 -4.17
C ASP A 162 23.79 -29.33 -3.19
N ARG A 163 24.99 -28.93 -3.65
CA ARG A 163 25.96 -28.17 -2.84
C ARG A 163 25.40 -26.84 -2.36
N ALA A 164 24.74 -26.09 -3.24
CA ALA A 164 24.16 -24.80 -2.91
C ALA A 164 23.05 -24.93 -1.84
N ASN A 165 22.26 -25.99 -1.92
CA ASN A 165 21.16 -26.28 -1.00
C ASN A 165 21.61 -27.03 0.28
N ALA A 166 22.78 -27.67 0.32
CA ALA A 166 23.24 -28.45 1.48
C ALA A 166 23.43 -27.61 2.76
N ALA A 167 23.68 -26.30 2.61
CA ALA A 167 23.76 -25.35 3.73
C ALA A 167 22.39 -24.81 4.18
N VAL A 168 21.30 -25.17 3.48
CA VAL A 168 19.93 -24.80 3.80
C VAL A 168 19.33 -25.92 4.65
N THR A 169 19.05 -25.66 5.92
CA THR A 169 18.36 -26.65 6.76
C THR A 169 17.01 -27.00 6.09
N PRO A 170 16.73 -28.27 5.76
CA PRO A 170 15.42 -28.66 5.28
C PRO A 170 14.41 -28.30 6.36
N GLY A 171 13.24 -27.79 5.99
CA GLY A 171 12.15 -27.53 6.92
C GLY A 171 11.95 -28.74 7.85
N GLY A 172 12.37 -28.59 9.10
CA GLY A 172 12.69 -29.71 9.96
C GLY A 172 12.35 -29.41 11.42
N GLU A 173 11.33 -30.11 11.88
CA GLU A 173 10.83 -30.26 13.25
C GLU A 173 10.23 -29.03 13.96
N ARG A 174 8.92 -29.15 14.24
CA ARG A 174 8.18 -28.39 15.25
C ARG A 174 8.78 -28.66 16.64
N ARG A 175 9.94 -28.10 16.96
CA ARG A 175 10.37 -28.00 18.37
C ARG A 175 9.80 -26.73 18.98
N ARG A 176 8.96 -26.93 19.98
CA ARG A 176 8.47 -25.89 20.89
C ARG A 176 9.68 -25.40 21.70
N ILE A 177 10.38 -24.38 21.22
CA ILE A 177 11.59 -23.86 21.86
C ILE A 177 11.29 -22.50 22.50
N SER A 178 11.47 -22.44 23.82
CA SER A 178 11.36 -21.22 24.60
C SER A 178 12.47 -20.24 24.22
N SER A 179 12.10 -18.99 23.96
CA SER A 179 13.06 -17.92 23.73
C SER A 179 13.12 -17.03 24.97
N ARG A 180 14.25 -17.04 25.68
CA ARG A 180 14.63 -15.95 26.59
C ARG A 180 14.75 -14.66 25.77
N PHE A 181 13.89 -13.68 26.05
CA PHE A 181 14.09 -12.27 25.72
C PHE A 181 15.12 -11.68 26.70
N PRO A 182 15.98 -10.73 26.29
CA PRO A 182 16.76 -9.95 27.24
C PRO A 182 15.79 -9.24 28.21
N ARG A 183 16.01 -9.43 29.52
CA ARG A 183 15.18 -8.86 30.59
C ARG A 183 15.27 -7.34 30.55
N LYS A 184 14.09 -6.70 30.39
CA LYS A 184 13.74 -5.31 30.72
C LYS A 184 14.74 -4.21 30.30
N ALA A 185 14.40 -3.53 29.22
CA ALA A 185 14.43 -2.07 29.21
C ALA A 185 13.03 -1.60 28.79
N ALA A 186 12.15 -1.39 29.77
CA ALA A 186 10.90 -0.67 29.51
C ALA A 186 11.31 0.78 29.19
N ARG A 187 11.30 1.16 27.91
CA ARG A 187 11.46 2.55 27.52
C ARG A 187 10.10 3.23 27.67
N THR A 188 9.95 4.01 28.73
CA THR A 188 8.78 4.87 28.94
C THR A 188 8.88 6.05 27.98
N LEU A 189 7.94 6.13 27.04
CA LEU A 189 7.78 7.31 26.20
C LEU A 189 6.55 8.08 26.71
N LEU A 190 6.76 9.33 27.13
CA LEU A 190 5.71 10.19 27.67
C LEU A 190 5.11 11.03 26.53
N VAL A 191 3.79 10.96 26.35
CA VAL A 191 3.04 11.80 25.39
C VAL A 191 2.04 12.62 26.16
N ARG A 192 2.07 13.94 25.96
CA ARG A 192 0.93 14.81 26.30
C ARG A 192 -0.02 14.79 25.11
N SER A 193 -1.24 14.28 25.32
CA SER A 193 -2.21 14.13 24.23
C SER A 193 -2.57 15.48 23.61
N ARG A 194 -2.25 15.66 22.33
CA ARG A 194 -3.08 16.48 21.43
C ARG A 194 -4.12 15.56 20.77
N ARG A 195 -5.22 16.15 20.32
CA ARG A 195 -6.47 15.49 19.87
C ARG A 195 -6.19 14.26 18.97
N LEU A 196 -7.02 13.20 19.10
CA LEU A 196 -7.02 12.07 18.17
C LEU A 196 -7.27 12.60 16.75
N ASP A 197 -6.23 12.68 15.94
CA ASP A 197 -6.37 12.94 14.51
C ASP A 197 -6.85 11.65 13.83
N SER A 198 -8.13 11.62 13.48
CA SER A 198 -8.66 10.57 12.63
C SER A 198 -7.88 10.52 11.31
N PRO A 199 -7.58 9.33 10.76
CA PRO A 199 -6.82 9.29 9.55
C PRO A 199 -7.65 9.79 8.34
N ILE A 200 -7.30 10.97 7.80
CA ILE A 200 -7.61 11.45 6.42
C ILE A 200 -7.09 10.49 5.31
N GLU A 201 -7.94 9.67 4.68
CA GLU A 201 -7.60 9.01 3.41
C GLU A 201 -7.57 10.02 2.25
N ARG A 202 -6.55 9.92 1.40
CA ARG A 202 -6.48 10.66 0.13
C ARG A 202 -6.85 9.69 -0.98
N ILE A 203 -7.90 10.02 -1.72
CA ILE A 203 -8.38 9.19 -2.82
C ILE A 203 -7.68 9.64 -4.09
N GLU A 204 -7.00 8.70 -4.74
CA GLU A 204 -6.46 8.89 -6.08
C GLU A 204 -7.57 8.56 -7.08
N HIS A 205 -8.07 9.58 -7.77
CA HIS A 205 -9.04 9.38 -8.83
C HIS A 205 -8.39 8.83 -10.10
N LEU A 206 -9.23 8.27 -10.98
CA LEU A 206 -8.78 7.88 -12.31
C LEU A 206 -8.29 9.11 -13.09
N GLU A 207 -7.20 8.96 -13.84
CA GLU A 207 -6.58 10.05 -14.59
C GLU A 207 -7.62 10.82 -15.44
N ASN A 208 -7.80 12.11 -15.12
CA ASN A 208 -8.78 13.02 -15.74
C ASN A 208 -10.26 12.68 -15.51
N LEU A 209 -10.61 12.02 -14.41
CA LEU A 209 -12.00 11.83 -13.97
C LEU A 209 -12.11 12.11 -12.45
N PRO A 210 -13.12 12.84 -11.97
CA PRO A 210 -13.27 13.18 -10.54
C PRO A 210 -13.89 12.03 -9.73
N LEU A 211 -13.49 10.79 -10.02
CA LEU A 211 -14.07 9.60 -9.42
C LEU A 211 -13.07 8.43 -9.35
N ARG A 212 -13.32 7.55 -8.39
CA ARG A 212 -12.73 6.22 -8.27
C ARG A 212 -13.86 5.24 -7.97
N ALA A 213 -13.96 4.15 -8.72
CA ALA A 213 -14.95 3.12 -8.47
C ALA A 213 -14.36 1.72 -8.61
N PHE A 214 -14.77 0.79 -7.75
CA PHE A 214 -14.27 -0.58 -7.75
C PHE A 214 -15.25 -1.53 -7.08
N VAL A 215 -15.07 -2.83 -7.33
CA VAL A 215 -15.82 -3.91 -6.68
C VAL A 215 -14.84 -4.78 -5.91
N HIS A 216 -15.10 -5.05 -4.64
CA HIS A 216 -14.19 -5.81 -3.79
C HIS A 216 -14.92 -6.52 -2.64
N SER A 217 -14.24 -7.50 -2.04
CA SER A 217 -14.61 -8.07 -0.74
C SER A 217 -13.90 -7.32 0.38
N VAL A 218 -14.63 -6.96 1.43
CA VAL A 218 -14.10 -6.36 2.65
C VAL A 218 -13.73 -7.45 3.64
N ARG A 219 -12.56 -7.31 4.29
CA ARG A 219 -12.18 -8.07 5.48
C ARG A 219 -12.29 -7.19 6.71
N ASP A 220 -11.50 -6.13 6.74
CA ASP A 220 -11.57 -5.09 7.76
C ASP A 220 -10.97 -3.79 7.18
N CYS A 221 -11.76 -2.73 7.10
CA CYS A 221 -11.30 -1.40 6.70
C CYS A 221 -11.30 -0.53 7.95
N ALA A 222 -10.12 -0.05 8.36
CA ALA A 222 -9.95 0.74 9.58
C ALA A 222 -10.70 2.07 9.52
N SER A 223 -10.96 2.67 10.68
CA SER A 223 -11.64 3.96 10.78
C SER A 223 -10.85 5.07 10.09
N HIS A 224 -11.49 5.80 9.18
CA HIS A 224 -10.90 6.88 8.37
C HIS A 224 -11.97 7.89 7.92
N HIS A 225 -11.54 9.00 7.32
CA HIS A 225 -12.41 9.93 6.60
C HIS A 225 -11.67 10.47 5.38
N HIS A 226 -12.38 10.95 4.37
CA HIS A 226 -11.79 11.52 3.15
C HIS A 226 -12.57 12.74 2.69
N ARG A 227 -12.03 13.51 1.73
CA ARG A 227 -12.70 14.71 1.17
C ARG A 227 -13.82 14.36 0.19
N ASP A 228 -13.82 13.14 -0.33
CA ASP A 228 -14.78 12.66 -1.31
C ASP A 228 -16.12 12.26 -0.68
N CYS A 229 -17.16 12.28 -1.50
CA CYS A 229 -18.37 11.51 -1.25
C CYS A 229 -18.10 10.04 -1.52
N GLU A 230 -18.58 9.15 -0.66
CA GLU A 230 -18.49 7.70 -0.89
C GLU A 230 -19.86 7.02 -0.83
N PHE A 231 -20.10 6.17 -1.83
CA PHE A 231 -21.27 5.32 -1.94
C PHE A 231 -20.82 3.87 -1.86
N LEU A 232 -21.45 3.11 -0.97
CA LEU A 232 -21.28 1.68 -0.82
C LEU A 232 -22.59 1.00 -1.22
N LEU A 233 -22.52 0.08 -2.17
CA LEU A 233 -23.63 -0.79 -2.57
C LEU A 233 -23.25 -2.24 -2.30
N CYS A 234 -23.97 -2.91 -1.41
CA CYS A 234 -23.71 -4.31 -1.13
C CYS A 234 -24.37 -5.18 -2.22
N LEU A 235 -23.53 -5.87 -3.00
CA LEU A 235 -23.96 -6.71 -4.12
C LEU A 235 -24.28 -8.14 -3.67
N GLN A 236 -23.55 -8.63 -2.67
CA GLN A 236 -23.71 -9.99 -2.16
C GLN A 236 -23.31 -10.06 -0.69
N GLY A 237 -24.06 -10.84 0.08
CA GLY A 237 -23.70 -11.19 1.45
C GLY A 237 -23.95 -10.06 2.44
N GLN A 238 -23.05 -9.88 3.41
CA GLN A 238 -23.26 -8.89 4.47
C GLN A 238 -21.98 -8.21 4.94
N VAL A 239 -22.06 -6.89 5.14
CA VAL A 239 -21.01 -6.08 5.77
C VAL A 239 -21.61 -5.20 6.87
N VAL A 240 -20.76 -4.70 7.76
CA VAL A 240 -21.13 -3.68 8.75
C VAL A 240 -20.36 -2.42 8.43
N SER A 241 -21.07 -1.34 8.12
CA SER A 241 -20.47 -0.01 8.00
C SER A 241 -20.82 0.80 9.24
N THR A 242 -19.82 1.39 9.88
CA THR A 242 -19.95 2.10 11.16
C THR A 242 -19.59 3.56 10.95
N ARG A 243 -20.48 4.45 11.42
CA ARG A 243 -20.23 5.88 11.61
C ARG A 243 -20.38 6.15 13.10
N PRO A 244 -19.30 6.12 13.88
CA PRO A 244 -19.39 6.10 15.33
C PRO A 244 -20.30 7.20 15.88
N PRO A 245 -21.24 6.85 16.79
CA PRO A 245 -21.39 5.56 17.46
C PRO A 245 -22.24 4.53 16.70
N ASP A 246 -22.86 4.90 15.58
CA ASP A 246 -23.88 4.10 14.90
C ASP A 246 -23.28 3.03 13.99
N GLU A 247 -23.76 1.79 14.14
CA GLU A 247 -23.45 0.69 13.22
C GLU A 247 -24.65 0.42 12.30
N THR A 248 -24.38 0.23 11.00
CA THR A 248 -25.38 -0.19 10.03
C THR A 248 -24.93 -1.49 9.36
N ARG A 249 -25.78 -2.51 9.42
CA ARG A 249 -25.59 -3.74 8.65
C ARG A 249 -26.15 -3.53 7.24
N LEU A 250 -25.37 -3.89 6.23
CA LEU A 250 -25.74 -3.81 4.83
C LEU A 250 -25.83 -5.23 4.28
N GLY A 251 -27.01 -5.61 3.79
CA GLY A 251 -27.26 -6.82 3.00
C GLY A 251 -27.36 -6.51 1.50
N PRO A 252 -27.69 -7.50 0.66
CA PRO A 252 -27.83 -7.29 -0.77
C PRO A 252 -28.81 -6.16 -1.10
N ASP A 253 -28.44 -5.32 -2.07
CA ASP A 253 -29.14 -4.11 -2.51
C ASP A 253 -29.18 -2.94 -1.52
N ASP A 254 -28.64 -3.10 -0.30
CA ASP A 254 -28.50 -1.99 0.63
C ASP A 254 -27.43 -1.02 0.15
N LEU A 255 -27.73 0.26 0.37
CA LEU A 255 -26.90 1.38 -0.03
C LEU A 255 -26.55 2.22 1.19
N PHE A 256 -25.28 2.62 1.26
CA PHE A 256 -24.74 3.42 2.35
C PHE A 256 -23.93 4.58 1.78
N PHE A 257 -24.26 5.78 2.24
CA PHE A 257 -23.56 7.00 1.88
C PHE A 257 -22.71 7.51 3.04
N VAL A 258 -21.52 7.96 2.69
CA VAL A 258 -20.56 8.62 3.57
C VAL A 258 -20.34 10.02 3.03
N HIS A 259 -20.56 11.01 3.90
CA HIS A 259 -20.32 12.41 3.57
C HIS A 259 -18.82 12.71 3.55
N PRO A 260 -18.41 13.75 2.82
CA PRO A 260 -17.08 14.33 2.96
C PRO A 260 -16.75 14.60 4.43
N HIS A 261 -15.54 14.22 4.82
CA HIS A 261 -15.01 14.35 6.19
C HIS A 261 -15.76 13.54 7.26
N GLU A 262 -16.68 12.65 6.88
CA GLU A 262 -17.38 11.78 7.82
C GLU A 262 -16.50 10.60 8.20
N LEU A 263 -16.29 10.43 9.51
CA LEU A 263 -15.56 9.29 10.05
C LEU A 263 -16.36 8.02 9.87
N HIS A 264 -15.77 7.02 9.22
CA HIS A 264 -16.42 5.74 9.00
C HIS A 264 -15.42 4.58 8.93
N LEU A 265 -15.92 3.35 9.06
CA LEU A 265 -15.17 2.11 8.87
C LEU A 265 -16.12 1.04 8.32
N THR A 266 -15.61 0.12 7.52
CA THR A 266 -16.42 -0.99 6.97
C THR A 266 -15.74 -2.31 7.27
N ARG A 267 -16.45 -3.20 7.99
CA ARG A 267 -15.94 -4.49 8.44
C ARG A 267 -16.80 -5.62 7.91
N TRP A 268 -16.18 -6.78 7.74
CA TRP A 268 -16.90 -8.01 7.44
C TRP A 268 -17.74 -8.46 8.65
N SER A 269 -18.96 -8.94 8.40
CA SER A 269 -19.80 -9.56 9.41
C SER A 269 -19.59 -11.08 9.45
N SER A 270 -20.03 -11.77 8.40
CA SER A 270 -20.02 -13.23 8.27
C SER A 270 -20.36 -13.65 6.83
N GLY A 271 -19.97 -14.85 6.40
CA GLY A 271 -20.28 -15.36 5.06
C GLY A 271 -19.51 -14.69 3.93
N THR A 272 -19.99 -14.79 2.68
CA THR A 272 -19.43 -14.04 1.55
C THR A 272 -19.75 -12.56 1.69
N ASN A 273 -18.94 -11.67 1.11
CA ASN A 273 -19.33 -10.29 0.91
C ASN A 273 -18.74 -9.72 -0.38
N LEU A 274 -19.54 -8.91 -1.09
CA LEU A 274 -19.13 -8.19 -2.28
C LEU A 274 -19.74 -6.80 -2.25
N LEU A 275 -18.89 -5.77 -2.34
CA LEU A 275 -19.27 -4.37 -2.32
C LEU A 275 -18.84 -3.70 -3.61
N ALA A 276 -19.75 -2.91 -4.17
CA ALA A 276 -19.43 -1.87 -5.12
C ALA A 276 -19.20 -0.56 -4.36
N VAL A 277 -18.08 0.09 -4.63
CA VAL A 277 -17.70 1.37 -4.02
C VAL A 277 -17.54 2.42 -5.12
N LEU A 278 -18.14 3.58 -4.92
CA LEU A 278 -17.90 4.79 -5.72
C LEU A 278 -17.47 5.90 -4.77
N GLN A 279 -16.28 6.43 -5.02
CA GLN A 279 -15.72 7.62 -4.39
C GLN A 279 -15.68 8.73 -5.44
N THR A 280 -16.22 9.92 -5.14
CA THR A 280 -16.22 11.05 -6.08
C THR A 280 -15.95 12.37 -5.39
N ASP A 281 -15.21 13.24 -6.09
CA ASP A 281 -14.83 14.55 -5.58
C ASP A 281 -16.07 15.40 -5.30
N ALA A 282 -16.26 15.73 -4.03
CA ALA A 282 -17.39 16.54 -3.61
C ALA A 282 -17.19 18.04 -3.94
N ALA A 283 -15.94 18.49 -4.15
CA ALA A 283 -15.64 19.85 -4.61
C ALA A 283 -16.17 20.10 -6.03
N PHE A 284 -16.20 19.06 -6.86
CA PHE A 284 -16.79 19.12 -8.19
C PHE A 284 -18.29 19.45 -8.14
N ALA A 285 -19.04 18.83 -7.23
CA ALA A 285 -20.45 19.15 -7.00
C ALA A 285 -20.66 20.52 -6.35
N ALA A 286 -19.78 20.90 -5.42
CA ALA A 286 -19.84 22.20 -4.73
C ALA A 286 -19.73 23.40 -5.69
N ARG A 287 -19.11 23.22 -6.86
CA ARG A 287 -19.08 24.24 -7.92
C ARG A 287 -20.45 24.54 -8.52
N LEU A 288 -21.33 23.54 -8.56
CA LEU A 288 -22.65 23.63 -9.20
C LEU A 288 -23.77 23.87 -8.16
N ASP A 289 -23.63 23.31 -6.96
CA ASP A 289 -24.47 23.60 -5.79
C ASP A 289 -23.56 23.99 -4.62
N PRO A 290 -23.42 25.29 -4.30
CA PRO A 290 -22.55 25.79 -3.22
C PRO A 290 -22.87 25.21 -1.83
N ASP A 291 -24.10 24.75 -1.63
CA ASP A 291 -24.53 24.15 -0.37
C ASP A 291 -24.31 22.65 -0.32
N PHE A 292 -23.86 22.00 -1.40
CA PHE A 292 -23.70 20.55 -1.49
C PHE A 292 -22.91 19.97 -0.30
N MET A 293 -21.76 20.56 0.02
CA MET A 293 -20.91 20.13 1.13
C MET A 293 -21.53 20.35 2.52
N ARG A 294 -22.54 21.20 2.61
CA ARG A 294 -23.29 21.49 3.84
C ARG A 294 -24.50 20.59 3.99
N ARG A 295 -24.96 19.95 2.91
CA ARG A 295 -26.13 19.06 2.95
C ARG A 295 -25.78 17.78 3.70
N GLN A 296 -26.57 17.50 4.73
CA GLN A 296 -26.58 16.22 5.43
C GLN A 296 -27.67 15.35 4.79
N PHE A 297 -27.29 14.53 3.83
CA PHE A 297 -28.16 13.61 3.12
C PHE A 297 -28.55 12.43 4.02
N ALA A 298 -29.85 12.23 4.21
CA ALA A 298 -30.40 11.10 4.94
C ALA A 298 -30.59 9.86 4.04
N LEU A 299 -29.66 9.60 3.10
CA LEU A 299 -29.81 8.54 2.09
C LEU A 299 -30.03 7.17 2.73
N ASN A 300 -29.22 6.84 3.75
CA ASN A 300 -29.26 5.52 4.38
C ASN A 300 -30.63 5.29 5.05
N GLU A 301 -31.23 6.33 5.63
CA GLU A 301 -32.55 6.25 6.22
C GLU A 301 -33.65 6.20 5.16
N PHE A 302 -33.48 6.96 4.08
CA PHE A 302 -34.41 6.97 2.94
C PHE A 302 -34.49 5.58 2.29
N VAL A 303 -33.34 4.95 2.03
CA VAL A 303 -33.24 3.58 1.49
C VAL A 303 -33.91 2.57 2.42
N ARG A 304 -33.68 2.65 3.74
CA ARG A 304 -34.29 1.74 4.72
C ARG A 304 -35.82 1.87 4.80
N ARG A 305 -36.34 3.09 4.75
CA ARG A 305 -37.79 3.35 4.84
C ARG A 305 -38.52 2.97 3.56
N SER A 306 -37.88 3.17 2.41
CA SER A 306 -38.52 3.02 1.11
C SER A 306 -37.60 2.30 0.11
N PRO A 307 -37.25 1.01 0.34
CA PRO A 307 -36.24 0.30 -0.44
C PRO A 307 -36.62 0.10 -1.92
N THR A 308 -37.91 0.12 -2.24
CA THR A 308 -38.47 -0.02 -3.60
C THR A 308 -38.87 1.31 -4.23
N ASP A 309 -38.54 2.46 -3.60
CA ASP A 309 -38.85 3.77 -4.17
C ASP A 309 -38.12 3.96 -5.52
N PRO A 310 -38.80 4.43 -6.58
CA PRO A 310 -38.17 4.64 -7.89
C PRO A 310 -36.94 5.56 -7.83
N ARG A 311 -36.88 6.49 -6.88
CA ARG A 311 -35.73 7.39 -6.68
C ARG A 311 -34.52 6.65 -6.14
N VAL A 312 -34.73 5.72 -5.19
CA VAL A 312 -33.67 4.82 -4.69
C VAL A 312 -33.19 3.90 -5.82
N GLN A 313 -34.10 3.35 -6.61
CA GLN A 313 -33.73 2.54 -7.76
C GLN A 313 -32.90 3.32 -8.78
N THR A 314 -33.25 4.59 -9.02
CA THR A 314 -32.49 5.47 -9.91
C THR A 314 -31.05 5.65 -9.43
N ILE A 315 -30.83 5.85 -8.12
CA ILE A 315 -29.49 5.96 -7.52
C ILE A 315 -28.70 4.66 -7.74
N ARG A 316 -29.31 3.48 -7.48
CA ARG A 316 -28.65 2.17 -7.71
C ARG A 316 -28.27 1.98 -9.17
N THR A 317 -29.18 2.30 -10.10
CA THR A 317 -28.92 2.20 -11.54
C THR A 317 -27.76 3.08 -11.96
N LEU A 318 -27.69 4.33 -11.50
CA LEU A 318 -26.60 5.24 -11.82
C LEU A 318 -25.25 4.73 -11.29
N LEU A 319 -25.20 4.18 -10.08
CA LEU A 319 -23.99 3.52 -9.56
C LEU A 319 -23.55 2.35 -10.45
N ALA A 320 -24.50 1.51 -10.88
CA ALA A 320 -24.22 0.40 -11.79
C ALA A 320 -23.75 0.87 -13.17
N GLU A 321 -24.36 1.91 -13.73
CA GLU A 321 -23.96 2.54 -15.00
C GLU A 321 -22.51 3.06 -14.93
N ILE A 322 -22.13 3.75 -13.85
CA ILE A 322 -20.75 4.22 -13.65
C ILE A 322 -19.77 3.05 -13.67
N LEU A 323 -20.04 1.99 -12.89
CA LEU A 323 -19.18 0.80 -12.86
C LEU A 323 -19.10 0.12 -14.23
N TRP A 324 -20.22 0.06 -14.94
CA TRP A 324 -20.32 -0.54 -16.26
C TRP A 324 -19.49 0.21 -17.31
N GLU A 325 -19.58 1.54 -17.36
CA GLU A 325 -18.79 2.38 -18.26
C GLU A 325 -17.28 2.24 -17.99
N LEU A 326 -16.88 2.25 -16.71
CA LEU A 326 -15.48 2.07 -16.32
C LEU A 326 -14.93 0.68 -16.62
N ARG A 327 -15.79 -0.34 -16.59
CA ARG A 327 -15.44 -1.72 -16.94
C ARG A 327 -15.28 -1.92 -18.43
N LEU A 328 -16.24 -1.45 -19.23
CA LEU A 328 -16.26 -1.69 -20.68
C LEU A 328 -15.33 -0.79 -21.46
N ARG A 329 -15.11 0.45 -21.00
CA ARG A 329 -14.24 1.44 -21.65
C ARG A 329 -14.53 1.65 -23.14
N ARG A 330 -15.80 1.70 -23.50
CA ARG A 330 -16.26 2.01 -24.87
C ARG A 330 -15.79 3.42 -25.30
N PRO A 331 -15.73 3.74 -26.60
CA PRO A 331 -15.49 5.11 -27.03
C PRO A 331 -16.43 6.09 -26.32
N GLY A 332 -15.86 7.08 -25.64
CA GLY A 332 -16.63 8.06 -24.84
C GLY A 332 -16.94 7.67 -23.39
N TYR A 333 -16.49 6.51 -22.89
CA TYR A 333 -16.84 6.03 -21.54
C TYR A 333 -16.53 7.04 -20.42
N ARG A 334 -15.47 7.85 -20.55
CA ARG A 334 -15.13 8.88 -19.56
C ARG A 334 -16.23 9.94 -19.44
N LEU A 335 -16.70 10.43 -20.58
CA LEU A 335 -17.81 11.38 -20.65
C LEU A 335 -19.09 10.77 -20.08
N MET A 336 -19.37 9.50 -20.40
CA MET A 336 -20.56 8.80 -19.91
C MET A 336 -20.49 8.55 -18.40
N ALA A 337 -19.33 8.16 -17.87
CA ALA A 337 -19.12 7.96 -16.44
C ALA A 337 -19.27 9.29 -15.66
N GLU A 338 -18.66 10.37 -16.14
CA GLU A 338 -18.76 11.69 -15.51
C GLU A 338 -20.20 12.25 -15.58
N ALA A 339 -20.89 12.09 -16.72
CA ALA A 339 -22.30 12.45 -16.84
C ALA A 339 -23.19 11.66 -15.87
N SER A 340 -22.89 10.38 -15.66
CA SER A 340 -23.63 9.53 -14.70
C SER A 340 -23.36 9.94 -13.26
N VAL A 341 -22.14 10.34 -12.90
CA VAL A 341 -21.81 10.95 -11.60
C VAL A 341 -22.59 12.25 -11.40
N LEU A 342 -22.61 13.15 -12.39
CA LEU A 342 -23.38 14.40 -12.30
C LEU A 342 -24.87 14.14 -12.09
N ARG A 343 -25.44 13.17 -12.81
CA ARG A 343 -26.83 12.76 -12.61
C ARG A 343 -27.05 12.19 -11.21
N LEU A 344 -26.15 11.34 -10.72
CA LEU A 344 -26.21 10.78 -9.36
C LEU A 344 -26.22 11.89 -8.30
N LEU A 345 -25.30 12.84 -8.36
CA LEU A 345 -25.21 13.95 -7.42
C LEU A 345 -26.42 14.91 -7.55
N GLY A 346 -26.94 15.10 -8.76
CA GLY A 346 -28.20 15.84 -8.97
C GLY A 346 -29.41 15.15 -8.31
N HIS A 347 -29.52 13.83 -8.41
CA HIS A 347 -30.53 13.06 -7.70
C HIS A 347 -30.33 13.09 -6.18
N MET A 348 -29.09 13.11 -5.69
CA MET A 348 -28.83 13.33 -4.26
C MET A 348 -29.43 14.66 -3.78
N VAL A 349 -29.21 15.75 -4.51
CA VAL A 349 -29.73 17.07 -4.14
C VAL A 349 -31.25 17.14 -4.28
N ARG A 350 -31.82 16.59 -5.35
CA ARG A 350 -33.25 16.73 -5.67
C ARG A 350 -34.15 15.78 -4.89
N ASP A 351 -33.73 14.53 -4.75
CA ASP A 351 -34.62 13.42 -4.42
C ASP A 351 -34.37 12.84 -3.03
N VAL A 352 -33.17 13.04 -2.46
CA VAL A 352 -32.81 12.53 -1.13
C VAL A 352 -33.09 13.59 -0.05
N PRO A 353 -33.85 13.25 1.01
CA PRO A 353 -34.07 14.18 2.11
C PRO A 353 -32.73 14.64 2.71
N SER A 354 -32.56 15.95 2.86
CA SER A 354 -31.35 16.53 3.45
C SER A 354 -31.66 17.74 4.32
N LYS A 355 -30.75 18.07 5.22
CA LYS A 355 -30.76 19.32 6.00
C LYS A 355 -29.45 20.06 5.79
N LEU A 356 -29.49 21.39 5.87
CA LEU A 356 -28.25 22.18 5.87
C LEU A 356 -27.60 22.12 7.24
N GLY A 357 -26.36 21.64 7.26
CA GLY A 357 -25.46 21.67 8.40
C GLY A 357 -24.63 22.95 8.45
N PRO A 358 -23.77 23.07 9.48
CA PRO A 358 -22.77 24.12 9.54
C PRO A 358 -21.80 24.02 8.33
N PRO A 359 -21.18 25.13 7.93
CA PRO A 359 -20.14 25.09 6.90
C PRO A 359 -19.04 24.11 7.31
N PRO A 360 -18.50 23.31 6.36
CA PRO A 360 -17.38 22.43 6.66
C PRO A 360 -16.19 23.27 7.16
N PRO A 361 -15.34 22.71 8.04
CA PRO A 361 -14.12 23.40 8.47
C PRO A 361 -13.31 23.82 7.23
N PRO A 362 -12.65 25.00 7.24
CA PRO A 362 -11.89 25.47 6.10
C PRO A 362 -10.88 24.41 5.69
N LEU A 363 -10.84 24.09 4.40
CA LEU A 363 -9.86 23.17 3.83
C LEU A 363 -8.49 23.66 4.26
N ALA A 364 -7.74 22.84 5.01
CA ALA A 364 -6.32 23.09 5.22
C ALA A 364 -5.69 23.24 3.83
N LYS A 365 -5.14 24.43 3.54
CA LYS A 365 -4.45 24.68 2.28
C LYS A 365 -3.39 23.61 2.11
N ASP A 366 -3.43 22.87 1.01
CA ASP A 366 -2.33 21.99 0.64
C ASP A 366 -1.11 22.88 0.39
N GLU A 367 -0.02 22.69 1.15
CA GLU A 367 1.26 23.40 0.95
C GLU A 367 1.83 23.18 -0.47
N SER A 368 1.27 22.26 -1.25
CA SER A 368 1.61 22.04 -2.66
C SER A 368 0.96 23.03 -3.65
N ASP A 369 -0.08 23.76 -3.28
CA ASP A 369 -0.71 24.75 -4.17
C ASP A 369 0.08 26.07 -4.25
N GLU A 370 0.96 26.35 -3.28
CA GLU A 370 1.88 27.50 -3.36
C GLU A 370 3.08 27.25 -4.30
N LEU A 371 3.45 25.99 -4.52
CA LEU A 371 4.54 25.63 -5.45
C LEU A 371 4.13 25.75 -6.92
N SER A 372 2.84 25.60 -7.24
CA SER A 372 2.32 25.82 -8.60
C SER A 372 2.04 27.31 -8.89
N ALA A 373 1.61 28.08 -7.89
CA ALA A 373 1.39 29.52 -8.02
C ALA A 373 2.70 30.34 -8.05
N SER A 374 3.73 29.92 -7.32
CA SER A 374 5.04 30.59 -7.32
C SER A 374 5.80 30.38 -8.65
N ALA A 375 5.61 29.25 -9.33
CA ALA A 375 6.20 28.99 -10.65
C ALA A 375 5.59 29.88 -11.77
N SER A 376 4.31 30.26 -11.64
CA SER A 376 3.62 31.16 -12.60
C SER A 376 4.06 32.62 -12.45
N SER A 377 4.36 33.07 -11.22
CA SER A 377 4.80 34.46 -10.97
C SER A 377 6.28 34.71 -11.31
N ALA A 378 7.13 33.67 -11.37
CA ALA A 378 8.54 33.78 -11.69
C ALA A 378 8.84 33.95 -13.20
N SER A 379 7.94 33.52 -14.10
CA SER A 379 8.13 33.67 -15.56
C SER A 379 7.75 35.04 -16.12
N SER A 380 7.26 35.98 -15.31
CA SER A 380 6.87 37.34 -15.77
C SER A 380 7.91 38.44 -15.46
N ARG A 381 9.07 38.11 -14.88
CA ARG A 381 10.09 39.10 -14.46
C ARG A 381 11.46 39.00 -15.14
N ILE A 382 11.57 38.33 -16.28
CA ILE A 382 12.79 38.37 -17.12
C ILE A 382 12.43 38.88 -18.52
N SER A 383 12.13 40.17 -18.63
CA SER A 383 12.40 40.96 -19.84
C SER A 383 12.20 42.44 -19.53
N ARG A 384 13.28 43.11 -19.11
CA ARG A 384 13.55 44.56 -19.26
C ARG A 384 14.83 44.93 -18.49
N ARG A 385 15.97 44.75 -19.15
CA ARG A 385 17.21 45.52 -18.96
C ARG A 385 17.82 45.68 -20.36
N THR A 386 17.49 46.78 -21.04
CA THR A 386 18.37 47.94 -21.26
C THR A 386 19.63 47.58 -22.06
N ALA A 387 19.58 47.83 -23.37
CA ALA A 387 20.74 48.03 -24.21
C ALA A 387 21.37 49.42 -23.92
N PRO A 388 22.70 49.57 -23.89
CA PRO A 388 23.33 50.87 -23.92
C PRO A 388 23.62 51.32 -25.36
N ASN A 389 23.44 52.61 -25.61
CA ASN A 389 23.92 53.35 -26.77
C ASN A 389 25.43 53.15 -26.98
N ARG A 390 25.84 52.56 -28.11
CA ARG A 390 26.58 53.21 -29.22
C ARG A 390 26.95 52.20 -30.29
#